data_AF-A0AAV0XVP2-F1
#
_entry.id   AF-A0AAV0XVP2-F1
#
_cell.length_a   1.000
_cell.length_b   1.000
_cell.length_c   1.000
_cell.angle_alpha   90.00
_cell.angle_beta   90.00
_cell.angle_gamma   90.00
#
_symmetry.space_group_name_H-M   'P 1'
#
loop_
_entity.id
_entity.type
_entity.pdbx_description
1 polymer ?
#
loop_
_entity_poly.entity_id
_entity_poly.type
_entity_poly.pdbx_seq_one_letter_code
_entity_poly.pdbx_strand_id
1 'polypeptide(L)'
;MIHHDLKKKTSRIIYLHGSDDVWSTLGLIEPRTKDSVSIVIKGGSHCADVYPSRSSDPPQLKKARITVAFYFKKMVVGRIMFCTDKR
;
A
#
# COMPACT_ATOMS: atom_id res chain seq x y z
N MET A 1 -7.44 -15.58 -10.40
CA MET A 1 -7.23 -14.89 -9.11
C MET A 1 -8.30 -15.32 -8.12
N ILE A 2 -7.91 -16.04 -7.07
CA ILE A 2 -8.79 -16.89 -6.23
C ILE A 2 -9.79 -16.10 -5.36
N HIS A 3 -9.60 -14.79 -5.18
CA HIS A 3 -10.32 -14.01 -4.15
C HIS A 3 -10.98 -12.72 -4.67
N HIS A 4 -11.51 -12.73 -5.89
CA HIS A 4 -12.08 -11.53 -6.52
C HIS A 4 -13.13 -10.82 -5.64
N ASP A 5 -13.99 -11.58 -4.95
CA ASP A 5 -15.06 -11.04 -4.11
C ASP A 5 -14.58 -10.52 -2.74
N LEU A 6 -13.41 -10.96 -2.27
CA LEU A 6 -12.84 -10.48 -1.01
C LEU A 6 -12.35 -9.04 -1.11
N LYS A 7 -12.11 -8.53 -2.33
CA LYS A 7 -11.70 -7.13 -2.57
C LYS A 7 -12.65 -6.09 -1.93
N LYS A 8 -13.92 -6.44 -1.72
CA LYS A 8 -14.93 -5.57 -1.06
C LYS A 8 -15.02 -5.76 0.46
N LYS A 9 -14.43 -6.84 1.00
CA LYS A 9 -14.50 -7.23 2.41
C LYS A 9 -13.16 -7.09 3.14
N THR A 10 -12.08 -6.81 2.43
CA THR A 10 -10.74 -6.64 3.01
C THR A 10 -10.55 -5.26 3.63
N SER A 11 -9.85 -5.20 4.76
CA SER A 11 -9.45 -3.96 5.42
C SER A 11 -7.95 -3.96 5.71
N ARG A 12 -7.36 -2.78 5.88
CA ARG A 12 -5.95 -2.60 6.26
C ARG A 12 -4.97 -3.18 5.23
N ILE A 13 -5.28 -3.01 3.94
CA ILE A 13 -4.40 -3.41 2.85
C ILE A 13 -3.83 -2.16 2.18
N ILE A 14 -2.53 -2.20 1.90
CA ILE A 14 -1.83 -1.21 1.07
C ILE A 14 -1.59 -1.87 -0.28
N TYR A 15 -2.31 -1.44 -1.31
CA TYR A 15 -2.06 -1.82 -2.70
C TYR A 15 -1.04 -0.85 -3.27
N LEU A 16 0.07 -1.36 -3.80
CA LEU A 16 1.16 -0.54 -4.31
C LEU A 16 1.60 -1.11 -5.65
N HIS A 17 1.62 -0.24 -6.65
CA HIS A 17 1.94 -0.62 -8.03
C HIS A 17 2.83 0.42 -8.69
N GLY A 18 3.76 -0.03 -9.52
CA GLY A 18 4.47 0.83 -10.47
C GLY A 18 3.66 1.01 -11.75
N SER A 19 3.69 2.18 -12.38
CA SER A 19 2.97 2.39 -13.65
C SER A 19 3.58 1.63 -14.82
N ASP A 20 4.89 1.34 -14.76
CA ASP A 20 5.63 0.70 -15.84
C ASP A 20 5.68 -0.82 -15.63
N ASP A 21 5.12 -1.29 -14.52
CA ASP A 21 4.87 -2.70 -14.26
C ASP A 21 3.66 -3.18 -15.05
N VAL A 22 3.87 -4.12 -15.98
CA VAL A 22 2.81 -4.75 -16.78
C VAL A 22 1.76 -5.44 -15.91
N TRP A 23 2.13 -5.86 -14.70
CA TRP A 23 1.24 -6.53 -13.76
C TRP A 23 0.34 -5.56 -12.98
N SER A 24 0.60 -4.25 -13.04
CA SER A 24 -0.19 -3.22 -12.34
C SER A 24 -1.68 -3.25 -12.72
N THR A 25 -1.99 -3.62 -13.97
CA THR A 25 -3.35 -3.76 -14.50
C THR A 25 -4.16 -4.88 -13.87
N LEU A 26 -3.50 -5.91 -13.34
CA LEU A 26 -4.15 -7.02 -12.63
C LEU A 26 -4.45 -6.68 -11.16
N GLY A 27 -3.81 -5.62 -10.65
CA GLY A 27 -3.90 -5.16 -9.28
C GLY A 27 -5.18 -4.38 -8.95
N LEU A 28 -5.13 -3.65 -7.84
CA LEU A 28 -6.17 -2.71 -7.45
C LEU A 28 -5.56 -1.31 -7.42
N ILE A 29 -5.85 -0.52 -8.45
CA ILE A 29 -5.36 0.86 -8.58
C ILE A 29 -6.22 1.83 -7.75
N GLU A 30 -7.46 1.47 -7.45
CA GLU A 30 -8.36 2.23 -6.59
C GLU A 30 -8.78 1.40 -5.37
N PRO A 31 -8.72 1.95 -4.15
CA PRO A 31 -9.14 1.25 -2.95
C PRO A 31 -10.67 1.06 -2.95
N ARG A 32 -11.14 -0.14 -2.62
CA ARG A 32 -12.57 -0.47 -2.55
C ARG A 32 -13.15 -0.46 -1.12
N THR A 33 -12.32 -0.19 -0.12
CA THR A 33 -12.72 -0.17 1.30
C THR A 33 -12.09 1.01 2.05
N LYS A 34 -12.79 1.53 3.07
CA LYS A 34 -12.42 2.77 3.79
C LYS A 34 -11.08 2.72 4.52
N ASP A 35 -10.61 1.52 4.88
CA ASP A 35 -9.38 1.31 5.65
C ASP A 35 -8.23 0.74 4.81
N SER A 36 -8.36 0.74 3.48
CA SER A 36 -7.32 0.32 2.55
C SER A 36 -6.91 1.50 1.67
N VAL A 37 -5.68 1.48 1.19
CA VAL A 37 -5.14 2.53 0.32
C VAL A 37 -4.53 1.90 -0.92
N SER A 38 -4.64 2.59 -2.05
CA SER A 38 -3.90 2.27 -3.26
C SER A 38 -2.92 3.40 -3.57
N ILE A 39 -1.71 3.03 -3.96
CA ILE A 39 -0.63 3.96 -4.28
C ILE A 39 -0.05 3.54 -5.64
N VAL A 40 0.06 4.50 -6.56
CA VAL A 40 0.68 4.29 -7.86
C VAL A 40 1.98 5.10 -7.96
N ILE A 41 3.07 4.42 -8.27
CA ILE A 41 4.39 4.99 -8.50
C ILE A 41 4.55 5.16 -10.01
N LYS A 42 4.37 6.39 -10.52
CA LYS A 42 4.62 6.73 -11.92
C LYS A 42 6.12 6.54 -12.24
N GLY A 43 6.42 5.87 -13.34
CA GLY A 43 7.77 5.44 -13.70
C GLY A 43 8.33 4.30 -12.83
N GLY A 44 7.53 3.72 -11.94
CA GLY A 44 7.96 2.60 -11.08
C GLY A 44 7.86 1.27 -11.81
N SER A 45 8.87 0.41 -11.67
CA SER A 45 8.86 -0.97 -12.14
C SER A 45 8.28 -1.94 -11.10
N HIS A 46 8.20 -3.22 -11.47
CA HIS A 46 7.65 -4.27 -10.62
C HIS A 46 8.34 -4.31 -9.24
N CYS A 47 7.55 -4.13 -8.19
CA CYS A 47 7.99 -4.17 -6.79
C CYS A 47 9.19 -3.25 -6.47
N ALA A 48 9.30 -2.10 -7.15
CA ALA A 48 10.42 -1.18 -6.95
C ALA A 48 10.54 -0.67 -5.49
N ASP A 49 9.42 -0.63 -4.78
CA ASP A 49 9.28 -0.14 -3.41
C ASP A 49 9.93 -1.01 -2.34
N VAL A 50 10.01 -2.34 -2.54
CA VAL A 50 10.58 -3.27 -1.56
C VAL A 50 12.09 -3.42 -1.66
N TYR A 51 12.72 -2.91 -2.73
CA TYR A 51 14.17 -2.90 -2.84
C TYR A 51 14.80 -1.94 -1.81
N PRO A 52 16.05 -2.18 -1.39
CA PRO A 52 16.78 -1.27 -0.52
C PRO A 52 16.85 0.14 -1.10
N SER A 53 16.72 1.14 -0.22
CA SER A 53 16.78 2.54 -0.63
C SER A 53 18.14 2.92 -1.21
N ARG A 54 18.12 3.67 -2.31
CA ARG A 54 19.31 4.23 -2.97
C ARG A 54 19.20 5.74 -3.08
N SER A 55 20.33 6.43 -3.10
CA SER A 55 20.38 7.88 -3.30
C SER A 55 19.78 8.29 -4.66
N SER A 56 19.99 7.45 -5.68
CA SER A 56 19.48 7.59 -7.05
C SER A 56 17.99 7.31 -7.21
N ASP A 57 17.27 6.89 -6.16
CA ASP A 57 15.86 6.54 -6.29
C ASP A 57 15.01 7.76 -6.71
N PRO A 58 14.06 7.58 -7.63
CA PRO A 58 13.17 8.65 -8.06
C PRO A 58 12.42 9.27 -6.88
N PRO A 59 12.15 10.59 -6.90
CA PRO A 59 11.41 11.26 -5.82
C PRO A 59 10.05 10.61 -5.51
N GLN A 60 9.38 10.09 -6.52
CA GLN A 60 8.09 9.42 -6.34
C GLN A 60 8.20 8.09 -5.62
N LEU A 61 9.27 7.31 -5.86
CA LEU A 61 9.55 6.08 -5.14
C LEU A 61 9.82 6.37 -3.66
N LYS A 62 10.63 7.40 -3.38
CA LYS A 62 10.89 7.88 -2.01
C LYS A 62 9.59 8.31 -1.32
N LYS A 63 8.76 9.10 -2.00
CA LYS A 63 7.44 9.53 -1.50
C LYS A 63 6.53 8.34 -1.20
N ALA A 64 6.47 7.36 -2.11
CA ALA A 64 5.67 6.16 -1.92
C ALA A 64 6.08 5.38 -0.67
N ARG A 65 7.39 5.16 -0.44
CA ARG A 65 7.89 4.49 0.78
C ARG A 65 7.51 5.24 2.05
N ILE A 66 7.58 6.57 2.05
CA ILE A 66 7.12 7.41 3.18
C ILE A 66 5.62 7.22 3.42
N THR A 67 4.81 7.23 2.35
CA THR A 67 3.37 7.02 2.44
C THR A 67 3.03 5.63 2.99
N VAL A 68 3.72 4.58 2.54
CA VAL A 68 3.57 3.22 3.08
C VAL A 68 3.87 3.20 4.57
N ALA A 69 4.99 3.77 5.00
CA ALA A 69 5.37 3.83 6.41
C ALA A 69 4.33 4.58 7.26
N PHE A 70 3.77 5.68 6.74
CA PHE A 70 2.69 6.43 7.39
C PHE A 70 1.43 5.57 7.60
N TYR A 71 0.94 4.90 6.55
CA TYR A 71 -0.25 4.05 6.67
C TYR A 71 0.02 2.82 7.53
N PHE A 72 1.19 2.21 7.43
CA PHE A 72 1.59 1.11 8.29
C PHE A 72 1.55 1.52 9.77
N LYS A 73 2.16 2.66 10.12
CA LYS A 73 2.12 3.21 11.48
C LYS A 73 0.68 3.47 11.94
N LYS A 74 -0.16 4.06 11.09
CA LYS A 74 -1.59 4.29 11.38
C LYS A 74 -2.33 2.97 11.65
N MET A 75 -2.08 1.94 10.86
CA MET A 75 -2.70 0.61 11.02
C MET A 75 -2.24 -0.09 12.30
N VAL A 76 -0.98 0.06 12.70
CA VAL A 76 -0.42 -0.50 13.94
C VAL A 76 -0.94 0.27 15.17
N VAL A 77 -0.91 1.60 15.16
CA VAL A 77 -1.35 2.43 16.30
C VAL A 77 -2.86 2.34 16.51
N GLY A 78 -3.65 2.24 15.43
CA GLY A 78 -5.09 1.97 15.53
C GLY A 78 -5.44 0.62 16.20
N ARG A 79 -4.45 -0.22 16.51
CA ARG A 79 -4.59 -1.44 17.32
C ARG A 79 -4.43 -1.16 18.82
N ILE A 80 -3.60 -0.17 19.20
CA ILE A 80 -3.35 0.20 20.59
C ILE A 80 -4.61 0.79 21.22
N MET A 81 -5.35 1.62 20.49
CA MET A 81 -6.56 2.27 21.01
C MET A 81 -7.75 1.31 21.22
N PHE A 82 -7.78 0.16 20.53
CA PHE A 82 -8.79 -0.90 20.77
C PHE A 82 -8.40 -1.86 21.90
N CYS A 83 -7.14 -1.89 22.33
CA CYS A 83 -6.67 -2.78 23.40
C CYS A 83 -6.73 -2.13 24.79
N THR A 84 -6.86 -0.81 24.89
CA THR A 84 -6.91 -0.09 26.17
C THR A 84 -8.32 0.21 26.68
N ASP A 85 -9.37 -0.10 25.91
CA ASP A 85 -10.77 0.15 26.27
C ASP A 85 -11.54 -1.15 26.55
N LYS A 86 -10.93 -2.03 27.35
CA LYS A 86 -11.59 -3.11 28.08
C LYS A 86 -10.80 -3.40 29.34
N ARG A 87 -10.90 -2.52 30.33
CA ARG A 87 -10.76 -2.87 31.75
C ARG A 87 -11.64 -1.95 32.58
#